data_AF-A0A0C9W7V2-F1
#
_entry.id   AF-A0A0C9W7V2-F1
#
_cell.length_a   1.000
_cell.length_b   1.000
_cell.length_c   1.000
_cell.angle_alpha   90.00
_cell.angle_beta   90.00
_cell.angle_gamma   90.00
#
_symmetry.space_group_name_H-M   'P 1'
#
loop_
_entity.id
_entity.type
_entity.pdbx_description
1 polymer ?
#
loop_
_entity_poly.entity_id
_entity_poly.type
_entity_poly.pdbx_seq_one_letter_code
_entity_poly.pdbx_strand_id
1 'polypeptide(L)'
;FYEEPFALGLHQGFGYAKVRIGERLGQNHRYEILRKLGWGIYATTWLVKDHEQHDRYLALKILTTYGTHLQRGEIKDPGHPHLHEADIMRKVSQPTTSPGARYCLQLLDSFYITRDTGNHLCILTEVAGIALHKLQSMVTTDGGFPSQLAKQFVKQLCLALHYIHTECRVVHTDIKSSNILLTFEPHILRELISIHLEQRPVRKHPMRTVDGISEETIVSEALPVPGPDDVHPSQWTLKLADFGSAQWLDDRSTDHMQAVELRAPEIILGREWNEKVDIWSLGCLVCATSDP
;
A
#
# COMPACT_ATOMS: atom_id res chain seq x y z
N PHE A 1 -2.48 7.26 -21.49
CA PHE A 1 -2.47 7.68 -20.08
C PHE A 1 -2.62 6.44 -19.24
N TYR A 2 -1.81 6.28 -18.19
CA TYR A 2 -1.87 5.12 -17.31
C TYR A 2 -2.51 5.56 -15.98
N GLU A 3 -3.81 5.84 -16.03
CA GLU A 3 -4.70 6.04 -14.87
C GLU A 3 -5.87 5.02 -14.94
N GLU A 4 -6.76 4.99 -13.95
CA GLU A 4 -7.77 3.93 -13.85
C GLU A 4 -8.69 3.89 -15.08
N PRO A 5 -8.96 2.69 -15.62
CA PRO A 5 -9.90 2.52 -16.71
C PRO A 5 -11.34 2.52 -16.18
N PHE A 6 -11.88 3.70 -15.84
CA PHE A 6 -13.26 3.87 -15.34
C PHE A 6 -14.35 3.34 -16.28
N ALA A 7 -14.04 3.16 -17.58
CA ALA A 7 -14.94 2.56 -18.55
C ALA A 7 -15.12 1.03 -18.35
N LEU A 8 -14.21 0.37 -17.63
CA LEU A 8 -14.30 -1.07 -17.40
C LEU A 8 -15.18 -1.37 -16.19
N GLY A 9 -16.29 -2.08 -16.43
CA GLY A 9 -17.23 -2.51 -15.39
C GLY A 9 -16.84 -3.82 -14.71
N LEU A 10 -17.68 -4.26 -13.77
CA LEU A 10 -17.50 -5.52 -13.04
C LEU A 10 -17.39 -6.73 -13.96
N HIS A 11 -18.22 -6.82 -15.00
CA HIS A 11 -18.19 -7.92 -15.96
C HIS A 11 -16.89 -7.99 -16.77
N GLN A 12 -16.12 -6.89 -16.82
CA GLN A 12 -14.81 -6.83 -17.46
C GLN A 12 -13.66 -7.02 -16.44
N GLY A 13 -13.97 -7.38 -15.20
CA GLY A 13 -13.00 -7.60 -14.12
C GLY A 13 -12.62 -6.34 -13.33
N PHE A 14 -13.31 -5.21 -13.56
CA PHE A 14 -12.98 -3.93 -12.91
C PHE A 14 -14.25 -3.29 -12.32
N GLY A 15 -14.41 -1.98 -12.38
CA GLY A 15 -15.46 -1.25 -11.66
C GLY A 15 -14.86 -0.42 -10.55
N TYR A 16 -14.15 0.63 -10.92
CA TYR A 16 -13.58 1.58 -9.98
C TYR A 16 -14.66 2.43 -9.33
N ALA A 17 -14.44 2.80 -8.06
CA ALA A 17 -15.32 3.74 -7.37
C ALA A 17 -15.05 5.16 -7.87
N LYS A 18 -16.09 5.87 -8.28
CA LYS A 18 -15.98 7.30 -8.58
C LYS A 18 -16.05 8.10 -7.28
N VAL A 19 -15.00 8.88 -7.02
CA VAL A 19 -14.92 9.80 -5.88
C VAL A 19 -14.37 11.16 -6.32
N ARG A 20 -14.71 12.23 -5.61
CA ARG A 20 -14.31 13.61 -5.93
C ARG A 20 -13.47 14.23 -4.82
N ILE A 21 -12.59 15.16 -5.19
CA ILE A 21 -11.90 16.02 -4.20
C ILE A 21 -12.94 16.81 -3.40
N GLY A 22 -12.76 16.86 -2.08
CA GLY A 22 -13.69 17.48 -1.12
C GLY A 22 -14.88 16.60 -0.73
N GLU A 23 -15.07 15.44 -1.38
CA GLU A 23 -16.13 14.51 -1.00
C GLU A 23 -15.84 13.90 0.38
N ARG A 24 -16.88 13.75 1.20
CA ARG A 24 -16.76 13.21 2.56
C ARG A 24 -17.43 11.84 2.68
N LEU A 25 -16.64 10.85 3.07
CA LEU A 25 -16.99 9.44 3.17
C LEU A 25 -17.00 8.94 4.61
N GLY A 26 -17.44 7.70 4.78
CA GLY A 26 -17.54 7.04 6.08
C GLY A 26 -18.75 7.50 6.89
N GLN A 27 -18.86 6.95 8.10
CA GLN A 27 -19.92 7.34 9.03
C GLN A 27 -19.82 8.84 9.36
N ASN A 28 -20.97 9.53 9.41
CA ASN A 28 -21.07 10.96 9.71
C ASN A 28 -20.23 11.88 8.79
N HIS A 29 -19.88 11.44 7.57
CA HIS A 29 -19.05 12.23 6.64
C HIS A 29 -17.68 12.62 7.23
N ARG A 30 -17.06 11.68 7.98
CA ARG A 30 -15.82 11.90 8.71
C ARG A 30 -14.57 12.09 7.84
N TYR A 31 -14.47 11.39 6.71
CA TYR A 31 -13.24 11.32 5.92
C TYR A 31 -13.34 12.11 4.62
N GLU A 32 -12.65 13.24 4.52
CA GLU A 32 -12.67 14.11 3.34
C GLU A 32 -11.56 13.73 2.34
N ILE A 33 -11.91 13.47 1.07
CA ILE A 33 -10.96 13.18 0.00
C ILE A 33 -10.16 14.43 -0.38
N LEU A 34 -8.84 14.39 -0.27
CA LEU A 34 -7.97 15.55 -0.54
C LEU A 34 -7.14 15.41 -1.81
N ARG A 35 -6.58 14.23 -2.04
CA ARG A 35 -5.66 13.97 -3.16
C ARG A 35 -5.59 12.49 -3.48
N LYS A 36 -5.29 12.18 -4.73
CA LYS A 36 -5.01 10.81 -5.15
C LYS A 36 -3.53 10.47 -5.00
N LEU A 37 -3.24 9.38 -4.31
CA LEU A 37 -1.88 8.90 -4.04
C LEU A 37 -1.40 7.88 -5.06
N GLY A 38 -2.33 7.11 -5.62
CA GLY A 38 -2.01 6.07 -6.59
C GLY A 38 -3.22 5.22 -6.94
N TRP A 39 -3.00 4.26 -7.83
CA TRP A 39 -4.00 3.29 -8.24
C TRP A 39 -3.32 2.00 -8.71
N GLY A 40 -4.10 0.93 -8.74
CA GLY A 40 -3.73 -0.35 -9.33
C GLY A 40 -4.99 -1.11 -9.72
N ILE A 41 -4.82 -2.30 -10.30
CA ILE A 41 -5.91 -3.07 -10.91
C ILE A 41 -7.13 -3.31 -9.99
N TYR A 42 -6.92 -3.36 -8.68
CA TYR A 42 -7.98 -3.64 -7.71
C TYR A 42 -8.37 -2.46 -6.84
N ALA A 43 -7.71 -1.30 -6.92
CA ALA A 43 -8.01 -0.20 -6.01
C ALA A 43 -7.46 1.15 -6.47
N THR A 44 -8.03 2.20 -5.87
CA THR A 44 -7.47 3.55 -5.86
C THR A 44 -7.07 3.91 -4.44
N THR A 45 -6.01 4.69 -4.26
CA THR A 45 -5.54 5.11 -2.94
C THR A 45 -5.57 6.64 -2.85
N TRP A 46 -6.19 7.14 -1.79
CA TRP A 46 -6.44 8.57 -1.59
C TRP A 46 -5.88 9.05 -0.26
N LEU A 47 -5.34 10.26 -0.25
CA LEU A 47 -5.11 11.02 0.96
C LEU A 47 -6.44 11.59 1.43
N VAL A 48 -6.75 11.40 2.71
CA VAL A 48 -7.99 11.90 3.32
C VAL A 48 -7.71 12.67 4.61
N LYS A 49 -8.60 13.61 4.95
CA LYS A 49 -8.64 14.28 6.25
C LYS A 49 -9.66 13.62 7.16
N ASP A 50 -9.28 13.32 8.39
CA ASP A 50 -10.18 12.86 9.44
C ASP A 50 -10.65 14.05 10.30
N HIS A 51 -11.93 14.38 10.19
CA HIS A 51 -12.54 15.52 10.88
C HIS A 51 -12.95 15.26 12.34
N GLU A 52 -12.88 14.02 12.84
CA GLU A 52 -13.23 13.71 14.24
C GLU A 52 -12.00 13.70 15.16
N GLN A 53 -10.82 13.30 14.66
CA GLN A 53 -9.62 13.17 15.49
C GLN A 53 -8.51 14.15 15.07
N HIS A 54 -8.45 15.30 15.74
CA HIS A 54 -7.34 16.26 15.66
C HIS A 54 -6.89 16.63 14.23
N ASP A 55 -7.81 16.59 13.26
CA ASP A 55 -7.55 17.03 11.89
C ASP A 55 -6.37 16.29 11.23
N ARG A 56 -6.27 14.97 11.49
CA ARG A 56 -5.18 14.12 11.01
C ARG A 56 -5.36 13.71 9.55
N TYR A 57 -4.25 13.48 8.85
CA TYR A 57 -4.24 12.91 7.51
C TYR A 57 -4.13 11.39 7.56
N LEU A 58 -4.92 10.70 6.74
CA LEU A 58 -5.00 9.24 6.62
C LEU A 58 -4.89 8.82 5.15
N ALA A 59 -4.61 7.53 4.90
CA ALA A 59 -4.66 6.95 3.57
C ALA A 59 -5.90 6.04 3.44
N LEU A 60 -6.68 6.23 2.39
CA LEU A 60 -7.90 5.48 2.11
C LEU A 60 -7.73 4.71 0.79
N LYS A 61 -7.61 3.39 0.88
CA LYS A 61 -7.62 2.50 -0.28
C LYS A 61 -9.08 2.09 -0.56
N ILE A 62 -9.60 2.43 -1.73
CA ILE A 62 -10.96 2.10 -2.16
C ILE A 62 -10.84 1.02 -3.24
N LEU A 63 -11.31 -0.18 -2.91
CA LEU A 63 -11.27 -1.33 -3.83
C LEU A 63 -12.24 -1.12 -4.99
N THR A 64 -11.91 -1.69 -6.15
CA THR A 64 -12.89 -1.88 -7.23
C THR A 64 -14.02 -2.79 -6.75
N THR A 65 -15.15 -2.77 -7.43
CA THR A 65 -16.24 -3.72 -7.16
C THR A 65 -15.72 -5.16 -7.29
N TYR A 66 -14.95 -5.45 -8.34
CA TYR A 66 -14.31 -6.76 -8.53
C TYR A 66 -13.37 -7.14 -7.38
N GLY A 67 -12.47 -6.25 -6.97
CA GLY A 67 -11.60 -6.48 -5.80
C GLY A 67 -12.39 -6.70 -4.51
N THR A 68 -13.51 -5.99 -4.34
CA THR A 68 -14.41 -6.17 -3.20
C THR A 68 -15.07 -7.55 -3.20
N HIS A 69 -15.49 -8.05 -4.36
CA HIS A 69 -16.04 -9.40 -4.49
C HIS A 69 -14.98 -10.49 -4.23
N LEU A 70 -13.75 -10.30 -4.71
CA LEU A 70 -12.64 -11.21 -4.41
C LEU A 70 -12.34 -11.24 -2.90
N GLN A 71 -12.34 -10.08 -2.23
CA GLN A 71 -12.13 -9.98 -0.79
C GLN A 71 -13.23 -10.67 0.04
N ARG A 72 -14.46 -10.71 -0.49
CA ARG A 72 -15.58 -11.39 0.17
C ARG A 72 -15.69 -12.87 -0.21
N GLY A 73 -14.85 -13.36 -1.12
CA GLY A 73 -14.95 -14.72 -1.66
C GLY A 73 -16.22 -14.97 -2.49
N GLU A 74 -16.86 -13.90 -2.98
CA GLU A 74 -18.08 -13.99 -3.80
C GLU A 74 -17.76 -14.41 -5.25
N ILE A 75 -16.51 -14.20 -5.69
CA ILE A 75 -15.99 -14.65 -6.98
C ILE A 75 -14.80 -15.58 -6.74
N LYS A 76 -14.75 -16.70 -7.46
CA LYS A 76 -13.59 -17.60 -7.53
C LYS A 76 -13.02 -17.53 -8.93
N ASP A 77 -11.91 -16.81 -9.08
CA ASP A 77 -11.18 -16.69 -10.34
C ASP A 77 -9.81 -17.39 -10.20
N PRO A 78 -9.51 -18.43 -10.99
CA PRO A 78 -8.21 -19.10 -10.93
C PRO A 78 -7.01 -18.18 -11.20
N GLY A 79 -7.20 -17.09 -11.95
CA GLY A 79 -6.15 -16.09 -12.20
C GLY A 79 -6.03 -15.05 -11.10
N HIS A 80 -7.08 -14.89 -10.28
CA HIS A 80 -7.19 -13.85 -9.25
C HIS A 80 -7.81 -14.44 -7.98
N PRO A 81 -6.98 -15.00 -7.07
CA PRO A 81 -7.47 -15.69 -5.89
C PRO A 81 -8.18 -14.73 -4.92
N HIS A 82 -8.86 -15.33 -3.94
CA HIS A 82 -9.50 -14.61 -2.83
C HIS A 82 -8.49 -13.64 -2.17
N LEU A 83 -8.88 -12.38 -2.03
CA LEU A 83 -8.07 -11.36 -1.38
C LEU A 83 -8.30 -11.39 0.13
N HIS A 84 -7.23 -11.47 0.92
CA HIS A 84 -7.33 -11.46 2.38
C HIS A 84 -6.85 -10.15 3.00
N GLU A 85 -6.63 -9.11 2.19
CA GLU A 85 -5.94 -7.88 2.60
C GLU A 85 -6.55 -7.26 3.85
N ALA A 86 -7.87 -6.99 3.85
CA ALA A 86 -8.52 -6.34 4.98
C ALA A 86 -8.49 -7.20 6.27
N ASP A 87 -8.61 -8.51 6.15
CA ASP A 87 -8.61 -9.44 7.28
C ASP A 87 -7.20 -9.64 7.87
N ILE A 88 -6.20 -9.76 7.00
CA ILE A 88 -4.78 -9.80 7.37
C ILE A 88 -4.39 -8.51 8.05
N MET A 89 -4.72 -7.35 7.46
CA MET A 89 -4.39 -6.06 8.05
C MET A 89 -5.09 -5.87 9.40
N ARG A 90 -6.32 -6.37 9.58
CA ARG A 90 -6.99 -6.37 10.89
C ARG A 90 -6.23 -7.18 11.92
N LYS A 91 -5.66 -8.33 11.55
CA LYS A 91 -4.82 -9.14 12.45
C LYS A 91 -3.49 -8.44 12.76
N VAL A 92 -2.80 -7.94 11.74
CA VAL A 92 -1.51 -7.23 11.86
C VAL A 92 -1.63 -6.00 12.76
N SER A 93 -2.81 -5.37 12.80
CA SER A 93 -3.06 -4.14 13.56
C SER A 93 -3.64 -4.37 14.96
N GLN A 94 -3.72 -5.63 15.41
CA GLN A 94 -4.12 -5.92 16.80
C GLN A 94 -3.08 -5.39 17.79
N PRO A 95 -3.51 -4.90 18.98
CA PRO A 95 -2.59 -4.51 20.03
C PRO A 95 -1.63 -5.64 20.40
N THR A 96 -0.33 -5.35 20.41
CA THR A 96 0.72 -6.30 20.78
C THR A 96 1.89 -5.56 21.43
N THR A 97 2.71 -6.29 22.18
CA THR A 97 4.01 -5.82 22.69
C THR A 97 5.15 -6.08 21.71
N SER A 98 4.88 -6.71 20.56
CA SER A 98 5.89 -7.03 19.56
C SER A 98 6.56 -5.76 19.03
N PRO A 99 7.90 -5.64 19.09
CA PRO A 99 8.59 -4.47 18.55
C PRO A 99 8.48 -4.40 17.02
N GLY A 100 8.13 -5.50 16.35
CA GLY A 100 7.97 -5.56 14.90
C GLY A 100 6.70 -4.89 14.38
N ALA A 101 5.62 -4.88 15.17
CA ALA A 101 4.31 -4.41 14.72
C ALA A 101 4.32 -2.96 14.23
N ARG A 102 5.12 -2.10 14.88
CA ARG A 102 5.26 -0.68 14.48
C ARG A 102 5.84 -0.49 13.07
N TYR A 103 6.53 -1.50 12.53
CA TYR A 103 7.12 -1.49 11.19
C TYR A 103 6.20 -2.13 10.15
N CYS A 104 4.95 -2.46 10.49
CA CYS A 104 3.90 -2.82 9.55
C CYS A 104 2.92 -1.66 9.41
N LEU A 105 2.39 -1.43 8.20
CA LEU A 105 1.35 -0.44 7.97
C LEU A 105 0.05 -0.84 8.69
N GLN A 106 -0.46 0.05 9.53
CA GLN A 106 -1.59 -0.23 10.41
C GLN A 106 -2.93 0.13 9.78
N LEU A 107 -3.88 -0.80 9.86
CA LEU A 107 -5.31 -0.59 9.62
C LEU A 107 -5.90 0.21 10.79
N LEU A 108 -6.64 1.27 10.45
CA LEU A 108 -7.37 2.09 11.41
C LEU A 108 -8.86 1.77 11.37
N ASP A 109 -9.41 1.58 10.19
CA ASP A 109 -10.83 1.25 10.00
C ASP A 109 -11.05 0.59 8.64
N SER A 110 -12.19 -0.09 8.48
CA SER A 110 -12.70 -0.48 7.17
C SER A 110 -14.22 -0.37 7.09
N PHE A 111 -14.70 0.18 5.98
CA PHE A 111 -16.12 0.44 5.77
C PHE A 111 -16.49 0.28 4.30
N TYR A 112 -17.78 0.27 3.99
CA TYR A 112 -18.26 0.17 2.62
C TYR A 112 -18.83 1.50 2.13
N ILE A 113 -18.62 1.78 0.85
CA ILE A 113 -19.35 2.82 0.12
C ILE A 113 -20.08 2.19 -1.07
N THR A 114 -21.23 2.76 -1.43
CA THR A 114 -21.99 2.34 -2.61
C THR A 114 -21.87 3.41 -3.69
N ARG A 115 -21.56 2.97 -4.91
CA ARG A 115 -21.50 3.79 -6.13
C ARG A 115 -22.33 3.13 -7.24
N ASP A 116 -22.41 3.81 -8.38
CA ASP A 116 -23.02 3.29 -9.61
C ASP A 116 -22.42 1.95 -10.05
N THR A 117 -21.13 1.76 -9.82
CA THR A 117 -20.40 0.52 -10.12
C THR A 117 -20.58 -0.59 -9.08
N GLY A 118 -21.22 -0.32 -7.93
CA GLY A 118 -21.53 -1.30 -6.90
C GLY A 118 -21.01 -0.92 -5.51
N ASN A 119 -20.79 -1.94 -4.67
CA ASN A 119 -20.23 -1.77 -3.33
C ASN A 119 -18.71 -1.86 -3.38
N HIS A 120 -18.06 -0.94 -2.70
CA HIS A 120 -16.60 -0.85 -2.61
C HIS A 120 -16.18 -0.95 -1.15
N LEU A 121 -15.28 -1.89 -0.86
CA LEU A 121 -14.59 -1.90 0.42
C LEU A 121 -13.58 -0.77 0.47
N CYS A 122 -13.63 0.00 1.54
CA CYS A 122 -12.65 1.01 1.89
C CYS A 122 -11.77 0.50 3.03
N ILE A 123 -10.46 0.52 2.83
CA ILE A 123 -9.44 0.16 3.82
C ILE A 123 -8.73 1.45 4.22
N LEU A 124 -8.88 1.87 5.48
CA LEU A 124 -8.33 3.12 6.00
C LEU A 124 -7.10 2.81 6.85
N THR A 125 -5.95 3.39 6.50
CA THR A 125 -4.67 3.16 7.18
C THR A 125 -4.06 4.47 7.68
N GLU A 126 -3.01 4.34 8.50
CA GLU A 126 -2.08 5.45 8.69
C GLU A 126 -1.48 5.90 7.34
N VAL A 127 -1.07 7.17 7.25
CA VAL A 127 -0.30 7.64 6.09
C VAL A 127 1.16 7.24 6.24
N ALA A 128 1.75 6.80 5.12
CA ALA A 128 3.19 6.73 4.95
C ALA A 128 3.60 7.59 3.73
N GLY A 129 4.87 7.96 3.67
CA GLY A 129 5.46 8.71 2.57
C GLY A 129 5.70 7.85 1.33
N ILE A 130 6.84 8.07 0.66
CA ILE A 130 7.16 7.36 -0.58
C ILE A 130 7.61 5.91 -0.34
N ALA A 131 7.49 5.09 -1.38
CA ALA A 131 8.09 3.77 -1.40
C ALA A 131 9.63 3.81 -1.51
N LEU A 132 10.29 2.78 -0.99
CA LEU A 132 11.75 2.67 -0.87
C LEU A 132 12.48 2.80 -2.22
N HIS A 133 11.92 2.25 -3.31
CA HIS A 133 12.51 2.41 -4.64
C HIS A 133 12.58 3.87 -5.09
N LYS A 134 11.61 4.71 -4.71
CA LYS A 134 11.64 6.14 -5.02
C LYS A 134 12.72 6.84 -4.22
N LEU A 135 12.85 6.48 -2.94
CA LEU A 135 13.93 7.00 -2.10
C LEU A 135 15.31 6.66 -2.68
N GLN A 136 15.52 5.40 -3.09
CA GLN A 136 16.75 4.94 -3.73
C GLN A 136 17.12 5.80 -4.94
N SER A 137 16.15 6.11 -5.80
CA SER A 137 16.35 6.99 -6.96
C SER A 137 16.66 8.45 -6.62
N MET A 138 16.33 8.90 -5.41
CA MET A 138 16.58 10.28 -4.95
C MET A 138 17.92 10.43 -4.24
N VAL A 139 18.38 9.42 -3.51
CA VAL A 139 19.52 9.55 -2.58
C VAL A 139 20.77 8.79 -3.02
N THR A 140 20.70 8.02 -4.10
CA THR A 140 21.82 7.20 -4.58
C THR A 140 22.16 7.55 -6.02
N THR A 141 23.45 7.73 -6.32
CA THR A 141 23.97 7.88 -7.68
C THR A 141 24.25 6.53 -8.33
N ASP A 142 24.71 5.57 -7.52
CA ASP A 142 25.17 4.26 -7.97
C ASP A 142 24.16 3.14 -7.64
N GLY A 143 22.98 3.51 -7.13
CA GLY A 143 21.89 2.60 -6.79
C GLY A 143 21.95 2.02 -5.37
N GLY A 144 23.06 2.12 -4.63
CA GLY A 144 23.19 1.56 -3.28
C GLY A 144 22.93 2.55 -2.14
N PHE A 145 22.26 2.13 -1.07
CA PHE A 145 22.21 2.89 0.18
C PHE A 145 23.51 2.72 0.98
N PRO A 146 23.95 3.75 1.73
CA PRO A 146 25.09 3.61 2.64
C PRO A 146 24.90 2.45 3.63
N SER A 147 25.97 1.70 3.91
CA SER A 147 25.91 0.46 4.72
C SER A 147 25.19 0.62 6.07
N GLN A 148 25.37 1.76 6.75
CA GLN A 148 24.71 2.02 8.02
C GLN A 148 23.19 2.15 7.88
N LEU A 149 22.73 2.83 6.83
CA LEU A 149 21.31 3.00 6.53
C LEU A 149 20.69 1.68 6.05
N ALA A 150 21.39 0.94 5.19
CA ALA A 150 20.98 -0.40 4.77
C ALA A 150 20.79 -1.34 5.97
N LYS A 151 21.74 -1.38 6.91
CA LYS A 151 21.63 -2.17 8.16
C LYS A 151 20.42 -1.77 9.00
N GLN A 152 20.13 -0.47 9.10
CA GLN A 152 18.95 0.02 9.79
C GLN A 152 17.66 -0.47 9.12
N PHE A 153 17.55 -0.36 7.80
CA PHE A 153 16.40 -0.83 7.04
C PHE A 153 16.19 -2.34 7.18
N VAL A 154 17.27 -3.12 7.04
CA VAL A 154 17.23 -4.59 7.24
C VAL A 154 16.74 -4.94 8.64
N LYS A 155 17.26 -4.27 9.68
CA LYS A 155 16.82 -4.50 11.04
C LYS A 155 15.32 -4.26 11.21
N GLN A 156 14.79 -3.15 10.68
CA GLN A 156 13.37 -2.81 10.78
C GLN A 156 12.49 -3.82 10.03
N LEU A 157 12.90 -4.23 8.82
CA LEU A 157 12.19 -5.24 8.02
C LEU A 157 12.23 -6.63 8.66
N CYS A 158 13.37 -7.05 9.22
CA CYS A 158 13.47 -8.30 9.98
C CYS A 158 12.54 -8.33 11.19
N LEU A 159 12.40 -7.20 11.90
CA LEU A 159 11.46 -7.09 13.02
C LEU A 159 10.00 -7.19 12.53
N ALA A 160 9.65 -6.50 11.44
CA ALA A 160 8.33 -6.59 10.83
C ALA A 160 7.99 -8.03 10.41
N LEU A 161 8.90 -8.69 9.67
CA LEU A 161 8.75 -10.07 9.21
C LEU A 161 8.61 -11.04 10.38
N HIS A 162 9.48 -10.92 11.39
CA HIS A 162 9.38 -11.75 12.59
C HIS A 162 8.00 -11.64 13.24
N TYR A 163 7.46 -10.43 13.38
CA TYR A 163 6.12 -10.21 13.93
C TYR A 163 5.02 -10.86 13.08
N ILE A 164 4.97 -10.59 11.77
CA ILE A 164 3.89 -11.13 10.92
C ILE A 164 3.96 -12.66 10.81
N HIS A 165 5.16 -13.22 10.79
CA HIS A 165 5.38 -14.67 10.68
C HIS A 165 5.00 -15.40 11.97
N THR A 166 5.42 -14.89 13.13
CA THR A 166 5.29 -15.62 14.39
C THR A 166 3.98 -15.35 15.12
N GLU A 167 3.57 -14.08 15.24
CA GLU A 167 2.38 -13.69 16.00
C GLU A 167 1.13 -13.59 15.12
N CYS A 168 1.28 -13.08 13.89
CA CYS A 168 0.14 -12.96 12.98
C CYS A 168 -0.14 -14.22 12.18
N ARG A 169 0.84 -15.13 12.05
CA ARG A 169 0.79 -16.32 11.19
C ARG A 169 0.48 -15.97 9.73
N VAL A 170 1.10 -14.90 9.23
CA VAL A 170 0.92 -14.36 7.88
C VAL A 170 2.25 -14.41 7.14
N VAL A 171 2.23 -14.73 5.86
CA VAL A 171 3.35 -14.55 4.92
C VAL A 171 3.00 -13.41 3.99
N HIS A 172 3.93 -12.48 3.76
CA HIS A 172 3.68 -11.31 2.93
C HIS A 172 3.65 -11.66 1.44
N THR A 173 4.57 -12.52 1.00
CA THR A 173 4.70 -13.10 -0.36
C THR A 173 5.03 -12.12 -1.49
N ASP A 174 5.05 -10.82 -1.23
CA ASP A 174 5.42 -9.80 -2.22
C ASP A 174 6.37 -8.74 -1.62
N ILE A 175 7.43 -9.19 -0.96
CA ILE A 175 8.46 -8.29 -0.40
C ILE A 175 9.28 -7.70 -1.55
N LYS A 176 9.13 -6.38 -1.75
CA LYS A 176 9.87 -5.60 -2.75
C LYS A 176 9.91 -4.12 -2.38
N SER A 177 10.82 -3.37 -2.99
CA SER A 177 11.04 -1.94 -2.72
C SER A 177 9.85 -1.03 -3.04
N SER A 178 8.83 -1.49 -3.78
CA SER A 178 7.57 -0.75 -3.96
C SER A 178 6.57 -0.93 -2.82
N ASN A 179 6.68 -2.00 -2.04
CA ASN A 179 5.76 -2.35 -0.95
C ASN A 179 6.36 -2.01 0.43
N ILE A 180 7.50 -1.32 0.46
CA ILE A 180 8.14 -0.82 1.67
C ILE A 180 8.07 0.69 1.62
N LEU A 181 7.33 1.30 2.55
CA LEU A 181 7.10 2.74 2.60
C LEU A 181 7.98 3.39 3.65
N LEU A 182 8.48 4.59 3.35
CA LEU A 182 9.16 5.44 4.31
C LEU A 182 8.14 6.25 5.09
N THR A 183 8.33 6.37 6.40
CA THR A 183 7.52 7.24 7.27
C THR A 183 8.38 7.99 8.27
N PHE A 184 7.78 8.99 8.88
CA PHE A 184 8.40 9.94 9.81
C PHE A 184 7.51 10.12 11.03
N GLU A 185 8.01 10.86 12.02
CA GLU A 185 7.19 11.27 13.15
C GLU A 185 5.91 11.99 12.67
N PRO A 186 4.73 11.70 13.26
CA PRO A 186 3.44 12.16 12.73
C PRO A 186 3.33 13.67 12.51
N HIS A 187 4.01 14.48 13.33
CA HIS A 187 3.99 15.93 13.21
C HIS A 187 4.72 16.43 11.95
N ILE A 188 5.85 15.81 11.59
CA ILE A 188 6.62 16.12 10.38
C ILE A 188 5.78 15.80 9.15
N LEU A 189 5.21 14.60 9.12
CA LEU A 189 4.40 14.16 7.99
C LEU A 189 3.17 15.07 7.80
N ARG A 190 2.51 15.47 8.90
CA ARG A 190 1.39 16.40 8.87
C ARG A 190 1.79 17.75 8.27
N GLU A 191 2.90 18.33 8.71
CA GLU A 191 3.38 19.63 8.22
C GLU A 191 3.72 19.57 6.72
N LEU A 192 4.45 18.55 6.28
CA LEU A 192 4.78 18.36 4.86
C LEU A 192 3.53 18.20 4.00
N ILE A 193 2.53 17.43 4.46
CA ILE A 193 1.26 17.27 3.76
C ILE A 193 0.52 18.61 3.68
N SER A 194 0.42 19.37 4.77
CA SER A 194 -0.23 20.68 4.77
C SER A 194 0.40 21.63 3.76
N ILE A 195 1.74 21.78 3.81
CA ILE A 195 2.49 22.63 2.87
C ILE A 195 2.25 22.19 1.42
N HIS A 196 2.29 20.88 1.16
CA HIS A 196 2.07 20.34 -0.18
C HIS A 196 0.67 20.62 -0.71
N LEU A 197 -0.36 20.46 0.13
CA LEU A 197 -1.74 20.75 -0.24
C LEU A 197 -1.97 22.23 -0.54
N GLU A 198 -1.31 23.13 0.18
CA GLU A 198 -1.37 24.58 -0.05
C GLU A 198 -0.64 25.01 -1.33
N GLN A 199 0.55 24.46 -1.58
CA GLN A 199 1.41 24.91 -2.67
C GLN A 199 1.11 24.24 -4.01
N ARG A 200 0.53 23.03 -4.00
CA ARG A 200 0.31 22.25 -5.23
C ARG A 200 -1.17 21.95 -5.42
N PRO A 201 -1.88 22.62 -6.34
CA PRO A 201 -3.27 22.28 -6.62
C PRO A 201 -3.40 20.84 -7.16
N VAL A 202 -4.58 20.25 -7.01
CA VAL A 202 -4.89 18.94 -7.61
C VAL A 202 -4.86 19.06 -9.13
N ARG A 203 -4.11 18.18 -9.77
CA ARG A 203 -4.04 18.09 -11.23
C ARG A 203 -5.01 17.05 -11.74
N LYS A 204 -5.55 17.31 -12.92
CA LYS A 204 -6.46 16.40 -13.63
C LYS A 204 -5.94 16.17 -15.04
N HIS A 205 -6.16 14.97 -15.56
CA HIS A 205 -5.93 14.70 -16.97
C HIS A 205 -7.06 15.33 -17.81
N PRO A 206 -6.78 15.62 -19.10
CA PRO A 206 -7.83 16.03 -20.02
C PRO A 206 -8.97 15.00 -20.05
N MET A 207 -10.20 15.49 -20.17
CA MET A 207 -11.38 14.65 -20.30
C MET A 207 -11.21 13.67 -21.46
N ARG A 208 -11.58 12.40 -21.23
CA ARG A 208 -11.46 11.36 -22.23
C ARG A 208 -12.77 10.59 -22.36
N THR A 209 -13.20 10.39 -23.59
CA THR A 209 -14.35 9.53 -23.90
C THR A 209 -13.85 8.17 -24.34
N VAL A 210 -14.24 7.12 -23.62
CA VAL A 210 -13.97 5.72 -23.97
C VAL A 210 -15.30 4.99 -23.96
N ASP A 211 -15.65 4.32 -25.06
CA ASP A 211 -16.91 3.59 -25.23
C ASP A 211 -18.17 4.42 -24.88
N GLY A 212 -18.14 5.71 -25.22
CA GLY A 212 -19.24 6.66 -24.95
C GLY A 212 -19.28 7.23 -23.54
N ILE A 213 -18.36 6.82 -22.65
CA ILE A 213 -18.25 7.31 -21.28
C ILE A 213 -17.15 8.38 -21.23
N SER A 214 -17.53 9.63 -20.95
CA SER A 214 -16.60 10.75 -20.75
C SER A 214 -16.20 10.85 -19.28
N GLU A 215 -14.93 10.63 -18.99
CA GLU A 215 -14.39 10.67 -17.63
C GLU A 215 -13.21 11.66 -17.54
N GLU A 216 -13.15 12.34 -16.40
CA GLU A 216 -12.03 13.17 -15.99
C GLU A 216 -11.31 12.46 -14.85
N THR A 217 -10.01 12.17 -15.02
CA THR A 217 -9.23 11.44 -14.02
C THR A 217 -8.29 12.36 -13.26
N ILE A 218 -8.17 12.12 -11.96
CA ILE A 218 -7.23 12.85 -11.10
C ILE A 218 -5.85 12.22 -11.24
N VAL A 219 -4.83 13.06 -11.41
CA VAL A 219 -3.44 12.63 -11.52
C VAL A 219 -2.98 12.10 -10.17
N SER A 220 -2.43 10.88 -10.15
CA SER A 220 -1.81 10.31 -8.96
C SER A 220 -0.52 11.07 -8.60
N GLU A 221 -0.40 11.52 -7.35
CA GLU A 221 0.80 12.20 -6.87
C GLU A 221 1.22 11.64 -5.51
N ALA A 222 2.48 11.21 -5.43
CA ALA A 222 3.04 10.73 -4.17
C ALA A 222 3.21 11.88 -3.18
N LEU A 223 3.13 11.55 -1.89
CA LEU A 223 3.38 12.52 -0.84
C LEU A 223 4.84 13.02 -0.86
N PRO A 224 5.07 14.27 -0.42
CA PRO A 224 6.42 14.77 -0.25
C PRO A 224 7.16 13.95 0.81
N VAL A 225 8.48 13.89 0.68
CA VAL A 225 9.39 13.45 1.74
C VAL A 225 10.27 14.61 2.17
N PRO A 226 10.62 14.70 3.47
CA PRO A 226 11.68 15.61 3.91
C PRO A 226 13.00 15.22 3.23
N GLY A 227 13.81 16.22 2.92
CA GLY A 227 15.17 15.99 2.46
C GLY A 227 16.04 15.39 3.59
N PRO A 228 17.21 14.81 3.26
CA PRO A 228 18.17 14.35 4.26
C PRO A 228 18.61 15.45 5.23
N ASP A 229 18.59 16.72 4.78
CA ASP A 229 18.93 17.89 5.58
C ASP A 229 17.82 18.29 6.57
N ASP A 230 16.56 17.93 6.28
CA ASP A 230 15.40 18.23 7.12
C ASP A 230 15.22 17.16 8.22
N VAL A 231 15.49 15.90 7.87
CA VAL A 231 15.38 14.75 8.80
C VAL A 231 16.54 13.80 8.58
N HIS A 232 17.36 13.66 9.63
CA HIS A 232 18.54 12.80 9.59
C HIS A 232 18.14 11.33 9.27
N PRO A 233 18.86 10.61 8.38
CA PRO A 233 18.50 9.25 7.98
C PRO A 233 18.34 8.23 9.12
N SER A 234 18.97 8.47 10.27
CA SER A 234 18.78 7.62 11.46
C SER A 234 17.35 7.65 12.03
N GLN A 235 16.56 8.67 11.70
CA GLN A 235 15.17 8.83 12.13
C GLN A 235 14.17 8.22 11.14
N TRP A 236 14.66 7.72 10.00
CA TRP A 236 13.83 7.13 8.96
C TRP A 236 13.27 5.78 9.40
N THR A 237 11.94 5.68 9.35
CA THR A 237 11.20 4.47 9.73
C THR A 237 10.57 3.85 8.49
N LEU A 238 10.74 2.56 8.31
CA LEU A 238 10.09 1.80 7.25
C LEU A 238 8.79 1.18 7.76
N LYS A 239 7.83 1.08 6.84
CA LYS A 239 6.57 0.37 6.99
C LYS A 239 6.46 -0.67 5.89
N LEU A 240 6.40 -1.94 6.26
CA LEU A 240 5.96 -3.00 5.38
C LEU A 240 4.47 -2.79 5.08
N ALA A 241 4.15 -2.61 3.80
CA ALA A 241 2.84 -2.22 3.31
C ALA A 241 2.39 -3.15 2.18
N ASP A 242 1.14 -2.97 1.74
CA ASP A 242 0.50 -3.76 0.68
C ASP A 242 0.41 -5.27 0.97
N PHE A 243 -0.53 -5.62 1.85
CA PHE A 243 -0.87 -7.00 2.17
C PHE A 243 -1.84 -7.62 1.14
N GLY A 244 -1.99 -7.02 -0.05
CA GLY A 244 -2.90 -7.48 -1.10
C GLY A 244 -2.60 -8.89 -1.63
N SER A 245 -1.33 -9.30 -1.57
CA SER A 245 -0.88 -10.65 -1.95
C SER A 245 -0.60 -11.55 -0.73
N ALA A 246 -0.71 -11.02 0.48
CA ALA A 246 -0.37 -11.77 1.68
C ALA A 246 -1.33 -12.94 1.92
N GLN A 247 -0.83 -13.99 2.55
CA GLN A 247 -1.57 -15.23 2.79
C GLN A 247 -1.40 -15.68 4.24
N TRP A 248 -2.39 -16.39 4.78
CA TRP A 248 -2.27 -17.05 6.07
C TRP A 248 -1.34 -18.25 5.93
N LEU A 249 -0.50 -18.50 6.94
CA LEU A 249 0.38 -19.67 6.93
C LEU A 249 -0.40 -20.99 6.89
N ASP A 250 -1.57 -21.00 7.55
CA ASP A 250 -2.44 -22.16 7.72
C ASP A 250 -3.54 -22.25 6.64
N ASP A 251 -3.72 -21.20 5.81
CA ASP A 251 -4.74 -21.14 4.76
C ASP A 251 -4.19 -20.36 3.55
N ARG A 252 -3.60 -21.10 2.62
CA ARG A 252 -2.91 -20.56 1.44
C ARG A 252 -3.85 -20.59 0.25
N SER A 253 -3.98 -19.45 -0.42
CA SER A 253 -4.87 -19.25 -1.56
C SER A 253 -4.20 -19.46 -2.91
N THR A 254 -2.87 -19.31 -3.01
CA THR A 254 -2.12 -19.47 -4.27
C THR A 254 -0.62 -19.73 -4.08
N ASP A 255 -0.03 -20.47 -5.00
CA ASP A 255 1.43 -20.61 -5.14
C ASP A 255 2.04 -19.63 -6.16
N HIS A 256 1.20 -18.90 -6.90
CA HIS A 256 1.63 -17.90 -7.88
C HIS A 256 1.89 -16.55 -7.21
N MET A 257 3.02 -16.45 -6.53
CA MET A 257 3.39 -15.28 -5.73
C MET A 257 4.83 -14.81 -6.00
N GLN A 258 5.23 -13.75 -5.30
CA GLN A 258 6.50 -13.02 -5.43
C GLN A 258 6.72 -12.40 -6.82
N ALA A 259 7.33 -11.21 -6.82
CA ALA A 259 7.92 -10.66 -8.03
C ALA A 259 8.97 -11.62 -8.61
N VAL A 260 9.01 -11.75 -9.93
CA VAL A 260 9.84 -12.76 -10.64
C VAL A 260 11.30 -12.71 -10.20
N GLU A 261 11.87 -11.51 -10.05
CA GLU A 261 13.27 -11.28 -9.69
C GLU A 261 13.59 -11.60 -8.21
N LEU A 262 12.56 -11.66 -7.36
CA LEU A 262 12.69 -11.84 -5.91
C LEU A 262 12.11 -13.17 -5.44
N ARG A 263 11.75 -14.04 -6.40
CA ARG A 263 11.04 -15.29 -6.15
C ARG A 263 11.99 -16.35 -5.58
N ALA A 264 11.52 -17.02 -4.53
CA ALA A 264 12.29 -18.07 -3.86
C ALA A 264 12.38 -19.33 -4.73
N PRO A 265 13.49 -20.09 -4.64
CA PRO A 265 13.71 -21.27 -5.48
C PRO A 265 12.66 -22.36 -5.25
N GLU A 266 12.17 -22.55 -4.03
CA GLU A 266 11.09 -23.49 -3.73
C GLU A 266 9.80 -23.16 -4.49
N ILE A 267 9.49 -21.88 -4.71
CA ILE A 267 8.33 -21.46 -5.52
C ILE A 267 8.56 -21.74 -6.99
N ILE A 268 9.76 -21.43 -7.50
CA ILE A 268 10.13 -21.70 -8.90
C ILE A 268 10.05 -23.21 -9.19
N LEU A 269 10.47 -24.04 -8.24
CA LEU A 269 10.51 -25.49 -8.36
C LEU A 269 9.19 -26.18 -8.02
N GLY A 270 8.14 -25.43 -7.64
CA GLY A 270 6.86 -25.99 -7.22
C GLY A 270 6.97 -26.91 -5.99
N ARG A 271 7.84 -26.55 -5.04
CA ARG A 271 8.04 -27.27 -3.78
C ARG A 271 7.23 -26.63 -2.66
N GLU A 272 7.09 -27.37 -1.57
CA GLU A 272 6.51 -26.84 -0.34
C GLU A 272 7.33 -25.62 0.13
N TRP A 273 6.60 -24.57 0.48
CA TRP A 273 7.16 -23.31 0.94
C TRP A 273 6.55 -22.93 2.28
N ASN A 274 7.12 -21.91 2.94
CA ASN A 274 6.60 -21.34 4.18
C ASN A 274 7.00 -19.86 4.26
N GLU A 275 6.95 -19.26 5.45
CA GLU A 275 7.29 -17.85 5.65
C GLU A 275 8.72 -17.48 5.22
N LYS A 276 9.63 -18.44 5.04
CA LYS A 276 11.01 -18.19 4.62
C LYS A 276 11.13 -17.64 3.20
N VAL A 277 10.08 -17.74 2.38
CA VAL A 277 10.05 -17.07 1.06
C VAL A 277 10.21 -15.55 1.19
N ASP A 278 9.66 -14.94 2.25
CA ASP A 278 9.83 -13.51 2.51
C ASP A 278 11.28 -13.17 2.89
N ILE A 279 11.95 -14.08 3.60
CA ILE A 279 13.37 -13.93 3.99
C ILE A 279 14.26 -14.00 2.75
N TRP A 280 13.96 -14.89 1.81
CA TRP A 280 14.63 -14.92 0.51
C TRP A 280 14.47 -13.61 -0.24
N SER A 281 13.24 -13.13 -0.41
CA SER A 281 12.96 -11.85 -1.09
C SER A 281 13.65 -10.67 -0.40
N LEU A 282 13.70 -10.65 0.93
CA LEU A 282 14.47 -9.66 1.69
C LEU A 282 15.97 -9.74 1.36
N GLY A 283 16.55 -10.94 1.31
CA GLY A 283 17.94 -11.14 0.92
C GLY A 283 18.26 -10.59 -0.47
N CYS A 284 17.40 -10.88 -1.46
CA CYS A 284 17.52 -10.33 -2.81
C CYS A 284 17.41 -8.79 -2.80
N LEU A 285 16.44 -8.24 -2.07
CA LEU A 285 16.25 -6.80 -1.96
C LEU A 285 17.50 -6.11 -1.35
N VAL A 286 18.08 -6.68 -0.31
CA VAL A 286 19.29 -6.13 0.33
C VAL A 286 20.47 -6.16 -0.62
N CYS A 287 20.65 -7.25 -1.37
CA CYS A 287 21.70 -7.35 -2.38
C CYS A 287 21.54 -6.29 -3.47
N ALA A 288 20.31 -5.99 -3.88
CA ALA A 288 20.01 -5.01 -4.94
C ALA A 288 20.05 -3.54 -4.46
N THR A 289 20.06 -3.30 -3.15
CA THR A 289 19.94 -1.94 -2.57
C THR A 289 21.14 -1.54 -1.70
N SER A 290 22.17 -2.39 -1.59
CA SER A 290 23.38 -2.08 -0.83
C SER A 290 24.53 -1.69 -1.77
N ASP A 291 25.32 -0.70 -1.37
CA ASP A 291 26.59 -0.36 -2.02
C ASP A 291 27.59 -1.53 -1.87
N PRO A 292 28.26 -2.00 -2.94
CA PRO A 292 29.25 -3.10 -2.88
C PRO A 292 30.43 -2.89 -1.93
#